data_AF-A0A7S6D5H6-F1
#
_entry.id   AF-A0A7S6D5H6-F1
#
_cell.length_a   1.000
_cell.length_b   1.000
_cell.length_c   1.000
_cell.angle_alpha   90.00
_cell.angle_beta   90.00
_cell.angle_gamma   90.00
#
_symmetry.space_group_name_H-M   'P 1'
#
loop_
_entity.id
_entity.type
_entity.pdbx_description
1 polymer ?
#
loop_
_entity_poly.entity_id
_entity_poly.type
_entity_poly.pdbx_seq_one_letter_code
_entity_poly.pdbx_strand_id
1 'polypeptide(L)'
;VVLEEAESARRRGARIYAEIGGYVSRSNAHHMTGLRADGAELAAAVTAALDEARRDPSDVDYVNAHGTATKQNDLHETAAFKRALGAHAYGVPISSIKSMIGHSLGAVGALEVAATALAIEYGAVPPTANLHDPDPELDL
;
A
#
# COMPACT_ATOMS: atom_id res chain seq x y z
N VAL A 1 -2.82 -16.51 3.86
CA VAL A 1 -2.49 -16.46 2.42
C VAL A 1 -1.58 -17.62 2.10
N VAL A 2 -1.71 -18.26 0.93
CA VAL A 2 -0.78 -19.28 0.43
C VAL A 2 -0.06 -18.69 -0.77
N LEU A 3 1.26 -18.78 -0.79
CA LEU A 3 2.10 -18.32 -1.90
C LEU A 3 2.75 -19.54 -2.56
N GLU A 4 2.79 -19.54 -3.89
CA GLU A 4 3.48 -20.55 -4.69
C GLU A 4 3.96 -19.90 -6.00
N GLU A 5 4.87 -20.57 -6.72
CA GLU A 5 5.27 -20.09 -8.05
C GLU A 5 4.10 -20.12 -9.04
N ALA A 6 3.99 -19.05 -9.85
CA ALA A 6 2.87 -18.88 -10.78
C ALA A 6 2.75 -20.04 -11.79
N GLU A 7 3.87 -20.60 -12.26
CA GLU A 7 3.83 -21.77 -13.13
C GLU A 7 3.30 -23.02 -12.43
N SER A 8 3.66 -23.23 -11.16
CA SER A 8 3.13 -24.34 -10.36
C SER A 8 1.61 -24.23 -10.19
N ALA A 9 1.13 -23.03 -9.80
CA ALA A 9 -0.28 -22.73 -9.67
C ALA A 9 -1.04 -23.00 -10.97
N ARG A 10 -0.51 -22.53 -12.11
CA ARG A 10 -1.11 -22.73 -13.43
C ARG A 10 -1.13 -24.21 -13.83
N ARG A 11 -0.02 -24.94 -13.66
CA ARG A 11 0.06 -26.37 -14.02
C ARG A 11 -0.98 -27.23 -13.29
N ARG A 12 -1.26 -26.93 -12.02
CA ARG A 12 -2.24 -27.67 -11.23
C ARG A 12 -3.67 -27.11 -11.30
N GLY A 13 -3.90 -26.07 -12.11
CA GLY A 13 -5.22 -25.43 -12.25
C GLY A 13 -5.71 -24.74 -10.98
N ALA A 14 -4.81 -24.19 -10.17
CA ALA A 14 -5.16 -23.46 -8.96
C ALA A 14 -5.90 -22.16 -9.29
N ARG A 15 -6.83 -21.75 -8.42
CA ARG A 15 -7.36 -20.38 -8.46
C ARG A 15 -6.27 -19.42 -8.00
N ILE A 16 -5.95 -18.44 -8.84
CA ILE A 16 -4.98 -17.37 -8.57
C ILE A 16 -5.78 -16.09 -8.36
N TYR A 17 -5.65 -15.47 -7.18
CA TYR A 17 -6.32 -14.20 -6.86
C TYR A 17 -5.53 -12.99 -7.37
N ALA A 18 -4.21 -13.02 -7.19
CA ALA A 18 -3.30 -11.96 -7.59
C ALA A 18 -1.87 -12.52 -7.73
N GLU A 19 -1.01 -11.73 -8.36
CA GLU A 19 0.43 -11.97 -8.45
C GLU A 19 1.18 -10.92 -7.62
N ILE A 20 2.20 -11.34 -6.87
CA ILE A 20 3.11 -10.41 -6.19
C ILE A 20 4.23 -10.07 -7.19
N GLY A 21 4.16 -8.86 -7.77
CA GLY A 21 5.15 -8.42 -8.76
C GLY A 21 6.50 -8.03 -8.18
N GLY A 22 6.54 -7.52 -6.94
CA GLY A 22 7.76 -7.08 -6.26
C GLY A 22 7.54 -6.91 -4.76
N TYR A 23 8.61 -6.97 -3.98
CA TYR A 23 8.61 -6.81 -2.53
C TYR A 23 9.94 -6.25 -2.03
N VAL A 24 9.85 -5.20 -1.22
CA VAL A 24 11.01 -4.58 -0.61
C VAL A 24 10.84 -4.47 0.90
N SER A 25 11.93 -4.75 1.62
CA SER A 25 12.07 -4.45 3.05
C SER A 25 13.18 -3.42 3.24
N ARG A 26 12.89 -2.34 3.96
CA ARG A 26 13.86 -1.28 4.30
C ARG A 26 13.69 -0.84 5.74
N SER A 27 14.77 -0.30 6.31
CA SER A 27 14.76 0.42 7.59
C SER A 27 14.89 1.92 7.33
N ASN A 28 14.13 2.73 8.05
CA ASN A 28 14.21 4.20 7.93
C ASN A 28 15.51 4.77 8.51
N ALA A 29 16.18 4.04 9.42
CA ALA A 29 17.41 4.43 10.13
C ALA A 29 17.41 5.88 10.67
N HIS A 30 16.24 6.43 10.97
CA HIS A 30 16.08 7.85 11.30
C HIS A 30 15.92 8.08 12.80
N HIS A 31 14.98 7.40 13.43
CA HIS A 31 14.65 7.53 14.84
C HIS A 31 13.93 6.26 15.32
N MET A 32 14.00 5.95 16.61
CA MET A 32 13.42 4.72 17.17
C MET A 32 11.90 4.60 16.94
N THR A 33 11.19 5.73 16.94
CA THR A 33 9.73 5.81 16.73
C THR A 33 9.32 6.92 15.75
N GLY A 34 10.29 7.70 15.27
CA GLY A 34 10.02 8.90 14.50
C GLY A 34 10.07 8.61 13.01
N LEU A 35 9.22 9.28 12.27
CA LEU A 35 9.17 9.25 10.81
C LEU A 35 9.54 10.63 10.26
N ARG A 36 10.18 10.63 9.09
CA ARG A 36 10.51 11.86 8.39
C ARG A 36 9.25 12.43 7.75
N ALA A 37 8.93 13.69 7.98
CA ALA A 37 7.74 14.31 7.37
C ALA A 37 7.79 14.33 5.82
N ASP A 38 8.98 14.19 5.22
CA ASP A 38 9.16 14.21 3.75
C ASP A 38 9.00 12.84 3.06
N GLY A 39 8.72 11.77 3.82
CA GLY A 39 8.42 10.45 3.25
C GLY A 39 9.55 9.79 2.47
N ALA A 40 10.78 10.32 2.52
CA ALA A 40 11.82 10.02 1.53
C ALA A 40 12.20 8.53 1.46
N GLU A 41 12.31 7.88 2.62
CA GLU A 41 12.68 6.47 2.75
C GLU A 41 11.56 5.54 2.28
N LEU A 42 10.30 5.88 2.57
CA LEU A 42 9.16 5.09 2.15
C LEU A 42 8.94 5.26 0.64
N ALA A 43 9.14 6.47 0.11
CA ALA A 43 9.12 6.71 -1.33
C ALA A 43 10.18 5.87 -2.07
N ALA A 44 11.39 5.78 -1.51
CA ALA A 44 12.45 4.93 -2.04
C ALA A 44 12.12 3.43 -1.95
N ALA A 45 11.39 3.00 -0.91
CA ALA A 45 10.90 1.64 -0.80
C ALA A 45 9.82 1.32 -1.85
N VAL A 46 8.85 2.22 -2.04
CA VAL A 46 7.79 2.10 -3.06
C VAL A 46 8.42 2.05 -4.45
N THR A 47 9.34 2.98 -4.77
CA THR A 47 10.04 3.03 -6.06
C THR A 47 10.79 1.73 -6.32
N ALA A 48 11.53 1.21 -5.33
CA ALA A 48 12.27 -0.04 -5.49
C ALA A 48 11.35 -1.27 -5.68
N ALA A 49 10.17 -1.29 -5.06
CA ALA A 49 9.20 -2.36 -5.27
C ALA A 49 8.57 -2.31 -6.68
N LEU A 50 8.31 -1.10 -7.19
CA LEU A 50 7.87 -0.89 -8.58
C LEU A 50 8.96 -1.29 -9.59
N ASP A 51 10.22 -0.95 -9.31
CA ASP A 51 11.38 -1.36 -10.12
C ASP A 51 11.52 -2.89 -10.19
N GLU A 52 11.41 -3.57 -9.04
CA GLU A 52 11.43 -5.04 -8.98
C GLU A 52 10.27 -5.66 -9.78
N ALA A 53 9.09 -5.05 -9.68
CA ALA A 53 7.90 -5.42 -10.45
C ALA A 53 7.97 -5.01 -11.93
N ARG A 54 8.97 -4.20 -12.32
CA ARG A 54 9.09 -3.58 -13.65
C ARG A 54 7.82 -2.83 -14.07
N ARG A 55 7.29 -2.00 -13.16
CA ARG A 55 6.07 -1.19 -13.38
C ARG A 55 6.37 0.30 -13.31
N ASP A 56 5.71 1.06 -14.16
CA ASP A 56 5.76 2.52 -14.06
C ASP A 56 4.86 2.98 -12.90
N PRO A 57 5.21 4.06 -12.17
CA PRO A 57 4.34 4.58 -11.12
C PRO A 57 2.91 4.92 -11.61
N SER A 58 2.73 5.26 -12.89
CA SER A 58 1.41 5.51 -13.49
C SER A 58 0.57 4.25 -13.74
N ASP A 59 1.16 3.04 -13.62
CA ASP A 59 0.44 1.76 -13.69
C ASP A 59 -0.29 1.43 -12.36
N VAL A 60 -0.12 2.23 -11.30
CA VAL A 60 -0.70 1.94 -9.98
C VAL A 60 -2.15 2.40 -9.92
N ASP A 61 -3.11 1.47 -9.95
CA ASP A 61 -4.54 1.80 -9.94
C ASP A 61 -5.14 1.98 -8.53
N TYR A 62 -4.44 1.52 -7.48
CA TYR A 62 -4.91 1.58 -6.09
C TYR A 62 -3.75 1.47 -5.10
N VAL A 63 -3.77 2.29 -4.04
CA VAL A 63 -2.85 2.19 -2.91
C VAL A 63 -3.59 1.75 -1.65
N ASN A 64 -3.26 0.56 -1.16
CA ASN A 64 -3.67 0.13 0.17
C ASN A 64 -2.64 0.58 1.21
N ALA A 65 -2.90 1.71 1.85
CA ALA A 65 -1.97 2.39 2.76
C ALA A 65 -1.82 1.67 4.11
N HIS A 66 -0.75 1.97 4.83
CA HIS A 66 -0.65 1.58 6.23
C HIS A 66 -1.74 2.30 7.05
N GLY A 67 -1.94 3.60 6.85
CA GLY A 67 -3.10 4.39 7.33
C GLY A 67 -3.50 4.07 8.77
N THR A 68 -2.65 4.46 9.73
CA THR A 68 -2.87 4.20 11.17
C THR A 68 -3.74 5.24 11.85
N ALA A 69 -4.19 6.27 11.12
CA ALA A 69 -4.91 7.41 11.67
C ALA A 69 -4.06 8.20 12.70
N THR A 70 -2.75 8.23 12.49
CA THR A 70 -1.83 9.03 13.32
C THR A 70 -1.23 10.13 12.47
N LYS A 71 -1.27 11.38 12.97
CA LYS A 71 -0.83 12.56 12.21
C LYS A 71 0.56 12.39 11.58
N GLN A 72 1.51 11.87 12.35
CA GLN A 72 2.88 11.67 11.87
C GLN A 72 2.95 10.62 10.75
N ASN A 73 2.26 9.49 10.89
CA ASN A 73 2.30 8.41 9.91
C ASN A 73 1.56 8.80 8.63
N ASP A 74 0.37 9.38 8.76
CA ASP A 74 -0.45 9.67 7.58
C ASP A 74 0.19 10.79 6.74
N LEU A 75 0.80 11.79 7.38
CA LEU A 75 1.64 12.80 6.70
C LEU A 75 2.85 12.16 6.02
N HIS A 76 3.55 11.25 6.72
CA HIS A 76 4.71 10.54 6.19
C HIS A 76 4.37 9.71 4.94
N GLU A 77 3.28 8.94 4.99
CA GLU A 77 2.81 8.12 3.86
C GLU A 77 2.37 8.98 2.69
N THR A 78 1.61 10.04 2.96
CA THR A 78 1.16 10.98 1.93
C THR A 78 2.34 11.60 1.18
N ALA A 79 3.34 12.11 1.92
CA ALA A 79 4.54 12.66 1.32
C ALA A 79 5.31 11.60 0.50
N ALA A 80 5.35 10.36 0.98
CA ALA A 80 5.99 9.27 0.28
C ALA A 80 5.28 8.92 -1.04
N PHE A 81 3.96 8.85 -1.05
CA PHE A 81 3.18 8.56 -2.26
C PHE A 81 3.28 9.70 -3.28
N LYS A 82 3.19 10.97 -2.86
CA LYS A 82 3.43 12.13 -3.74
C LYS A 82 4.80 12.06 -4.40
N ARG A 83 5.82 11.62 -3.66
CA ARG A 83 7.19 11.51 -4.17
C ARG A 83 7.40 10.32 -5.10
N ALA A 84 6.84 9.16 -4.78
CA ALA A 84 7.02 7.93 -5.56
C ALA A 84 6.14 7.89 -6.81
N LEU A 85 4.90 8.38 -6.72
CA LEU A 85 3.92 8.34 -7.81
C LEU A 85 3.84 9.67 -8.59
N GLY A 86 4.47 10.73 -8.10
CA GLY A 86 4.46 12.04 -8.75
C GLY A 86 3.04 12.59 -8.91
N ALA A 87 2.72 13.09 -10.10
CA ALA A 87 1.39 13.62 -10.40
C ALA A 87 0.28 12.56 -10.31
N HIS A 88 0.61 11.27 -10.51
CA HIS A 88 -0.36 10.18 -10.43
C HIS A 88 -0.92 9.98 -9.02
N ALA A 89 -0.17 10.37 -7.99
CA ALA A 89 -0.61 10.31 -6.59
C ALA A 89 -1.96 11.01 -6.35
N TYR A 90 -2.25 12.09 -7.08
CA TYR A 90 -3.46 12.91 -6.90
C TYR A 90 -4.70 12.35 -7.62
N GLY A 91 -4.53 11.29 -8.43
CA GLY A 91 -5.62 10.64 -9.15
C GLY A 91 -5.86 9.19 -8.73
N VAL A 92 -4.89 8.56 -8.06
CA VAL A 92 -5.01 7.17 -7.60
C VAL A 92 -5.81 7.11 -6.29
N PRO A 93 -6.82 6.23 -6.18
CA PRO A 93 -7.52 6.05 -4.92
C PRO A 93 -6.60 5.42 -3.86
N ILE A 94 -6.66 5.98 -2.65
CA ILE A 94 -5.89 5.52 -1.49
C ILE A 94 -6.88 5.20 -0.37
N SER A 95 -6.76 4.02 0.24
CA SER A 95 -7.58 3.64 1.40
C SER A 95 -6.77 2.81 2.39
N SER A 96 -7.35 2.58 3.58
CA SER A 96 -6.82 1.65 4.57
C SER A 96 -7.97 0.86 5.20
N ILE A 97 -7.87 -0.46 5.15
CA ILE A 97 -8.91 -1.34 5.72
C ILE A 97 -8.95 -1.28 7.26
N LYS A 98 -7.93 -0.70 7.90
CA LYS A 98 -7.88 -0.52 9.36
C LYS A 98 -9.03 0.34 9.88
N SER A 99 -9.58 1.20 9.02
CA SER A 99 -10.79 1.95 9.33
C SER A 99 -12.01 1.06 9.65
N MET A 100 -12.04 -0.16 9.10
CA MET A 100 -13.13 -1.12 9.26
C MET A 100 -12.82 -2.23 10.27
N ILE A 101 -11.56 -2.68 10.34
CA ILE A 101 -11.17 -3.87 11.14
C ILE A 101 -10.18 -3.57 12.27
N GLY A 102 -9.75 -2.33 12.41
CA GLY A 102 -8.73 -1.91 13.37
C GLY A 102 -7.30 -2.31 12.96
N HIS A 103 -6.33 -1.93 13.80
CA HIS A 103 -4.92 -2.23 13.57
C HIS A 103 -4.54 -3.60 14.13
N SER A 104 -4.54 -4.63 13.29
CA SER A 104 -4.36 -6.04 13.67
C SER A 104 -2.91 -6.44 14.02
N LEU A 105 -2.02 -5.47 14.24
CA LEU A 105 -0.62 -5.66 14.63
C LEU A 105 0.10 -6.70 13.74
N GLY A 106 0.56 -7.82 14.30
CA GLY A 106 1.32 -8.85 13.58
C GLY A 106 0.57 -9.49 12.39
N ALA A 107 -0.76 -9.37 12.32
CA ALA A 107 -1.54 -9.88 11.20
C ALA A 107 -1.71 -8.88 10.04
N VAL A 108 -1.31 -7.61 10.21
CA VAL A 108 -1.62 -6.51 9.27
C VAL A 108 -1.21 -6.86 7.84
N GLY A 109 0.03 -7.31 7.61
CA GLY A 109 0.51 -7.60 6.26
C GLY A 109 -0.33 -8.65 5.54
N ALA A 110 -0.76 -9.71 6.22
CA ALA A 110 -1.56 -10.77 5.62
C ALA A 110 -2.99 -10.32 5.29
N LEU A 111 -3.59 -9.48 6.14
CA LEU A 111 -4.94 -8.94 5.93
C LEU A 111 -4.95 -7.91 4.81
N GLU A 112 -3.96 -7.02 4.77
CA GLU A 112 -3.82 -6.02 3.71
C GLU A 112 -3.60 -6.67 2.34
N VAL A 113 -2.73 -7.69 2.25
CA VAL A 113 -2.52 -8.44 1.00
C VAL A 113 -3.80 -9.15 0.56
N ALA A 114 -4.54 -9.77 1.49
CA ALA A 114 -5.80 -10.41 1.17
C ALA A 114 -6.85 -9.39 0.67
N ALA A 115 -6.98 -8.24 1.33
CA ALA A 115 -7.89 -7.19 0.91
C ALA A 115 -7.54 -6.61 -0.46
N THR A 116 -6.25 -6.35 -0.74
CA THR A 116 -5.79 -5.88 -2.05
C THR A 116 -6.07 -6.90 -3.14
N ALA A 117 -5.85 -8.20 -2.87
CA ALA A 117 -6.17 -9.25 -3.84
C ALA A 117 -7.68 -9.36 -4.12
N LEU A 118 -8.52 -9.17 -3.09
CA LEU A 118 -9.98 -9.12 -3.27
C LEU A 118 -10.44 -7.85 -4.00
N ALA A 119 -9.75 -6.72 -3.80
CA ALA A 119 -10.02 -5.49 -4.55
C ALA A 119 -9.79 -5.70 -6.07
N ILE A 120 -8.72 -6.43 -6.44
CA ILE A 120 -8.44 -6.83 -7.82
C ILE A 120 -9.53 -7.79 -8.33
N GLU A 121 -9.81 -8.86 -7.60
CA GLU A 121 -10.79 -9.89 -7.98
C GLU A 121 -12.19 -9.29 -8.22
N TYR A 122 -12.63 -8.38 -7.35
CA TYR A 122 -13.95 -7.78 -7.43
C TYR A 122 -14.00 -6.46 -8.21
N GLY A 123 -12.86 -5.93 -8.65
CA GLY A 123 -12.78 -4.64 -9.34
C GLY A 123 -13.32 -3.49 -8.52
N ALA A 124 -13.09 -3.49 -7.21
CA ALA A 124 -13.66 -2.52 -6.28
C ALA A 124 -12.65 -2.09 -5.21
N VAL A 125 -12.50 -0.78 -5.03
CA VAL A 125 -11.68 -0.19 -3.97
C VAL A 125 -12.46 -0.19 -2.64
N PRO A 126 -11.91 -0.74 -1.55
CA PRO A 126 -12.55 -0.65 -0.24
C PRO A 126 -12.71 0.81 0.21
N PRO A 127 -13.84 1.18 0.84
CA PRO A 127 -14.01 2.52 1.36
C PRO A 127 -13.17 2.74 2.63
N THR A 128 -12.81 3.99 2.89
CA THR A 128 -12.28 4.41 4.20
C THR A 128 -13.45 4.73 5.14
N ALA A 129 -13.69 3.88 6.14
CA ALA A 129 -14.72 4.15 7.14
C ALA A 129 -14.31 5.29 8.09
N ASN A 130 -15.29 5.96 8.68
CA ASN A 130 -15.11 7.04 9.68
C ASN A 130 -14.38 8.31 9.20
N LEU A 131 -14.14 8.46 7.89
CA LEU A 131 -13.61 9.68 7.31
C LEU A 131 -14.76 10.65 7.00
N HIS A 132 -14.92 11.67 7.84
CA HIS A 132 -15.93 12.73 7.67
C HIS A 132 -15.30 14.07 7.31
N ASP A 133 -14.15 14.38 7.93
CA ASP A 133 -13.41 15.61 7.74
C ASP A 133 -11.98 15.25 7.31
N PRO A 134 -11.65 15.33 6.00
CA PRO A 134 -10.29 15.07 5.52
C PRO A 134 -9.27 16.02 6.12
N ASP A 135 -8.09 15.52 6.46
CA ASP A 135 -7.01 16.34 6.96
C ASP A 135 -6.43 17.19 5.82
N PRO A 136 -6.49 18.54 5.90
CA PRO A 136 -6.03 19.42 4.84
C PRO A 136 -4.52 19.36 4.60
N GLU A 137 -3.74 18.79 5.53
CA GLU A 137 -2.28 18.62 5.35
C GLU A 137 -1.93 17.41 4.48
N LEU A 138 -2.85 16.45 4.31
CA LEU A 138 -2.61 15.25 3.52
C LEU A 138 -2.87 15.53 2.03
N ASP A 139 -3.99 16.16 1.68
CA ASP A 139 -4.25 16.65 0.31
C ASP A 139 -3.97 15.55 -0.77
N LEU A 140 -4.50 14.35 -0.52
CA LEU A 140 -4.63 13.18 -1.41
C LEU A 140 -6.01 12.55 -1.19
#